data_AF-A0A9E1Q5C9-F1
#
_entry.id   AF-A0A9E1Q5C9-F1
#
_cell.length_a   1.000
_cell.length_b   1.000
_cell.length_c   1.000
_cell.angle_alpha   90.00
_cell.angle_beta   90.00
_cell.angle_gamma   90.00
#
_symmetry.space_group_name_H-M   'P 1'
#
loop_
_entity.id
_entity.type
_entity.pdbx_description
1 polymer ?
#
loop_
_entity_poly.entity_id
_entity_poly.type
_entity_poly.pdbx_seq_one_letter_code
_entity_poly.pdbx_strand_id
1 'polypeptide(L)'
;QSGEIGGMTRVRGFTQDDAHLFCTEEQVAGELIGCLDLVKIIFKTLGMHDYKVRVGLRDADSDKYVGDPEKWDKAEDACRKAAETLGVPWVEEAGEAAFYGPKIDFIVNDVLGRPWQLGTVQVDYNLPERFDLTYIGPDGKEHRPVMIHRAPFGSMERFIGVLIEHFAGAFPTWLAPEQVRVLAISEKSNDYADTVLDALRARGIRATADQCDERIQAKIRNAADLKIPWLLVVGPRDAEKNNVSVRKRGILQDLGAVRMDTFIDALTGEISSRGESKALEICFPDTEVSEDT
;
A
#
# COMPACT_ATOMS: atom_id res chain seq x y z
N GLN A 1 -21.21 19.44 -9.95
CA GLN A 1 -20.24 20.13 -9.06
C GLN A 1 -18.82 20.03 -9.64
N SER A 2 -18.16 21.14 -9.97
CA SER A 2 -16.72 21.18 -10.36
C SER A 2 -15.80 21.55 -9.20
N GLY A 3 -16.31 22.19 -8.14
CA GLY A 3 -15.54 22.67 -6.99
C GLY A 3 -15.15 21.61 -5.94
N GLU A 4 -15.50 20.34 -6.17
CA GLU A 4 -15.20 19.24 -5.23
C GLU A 4 -14.03 18.35 -5.69
N ILE A 5 -13.44 18.63 -6.86
CA ILE A 5 -12.26 17.92 -7.36
C ILE A 5 -11.04 18.43 -6.61
N GLY A 6 -10.21 17.51 -6.11
CA GLY A 6 -9.03 17.84 -5.32
C GLY A 6 -7.92 16.82 -5.53
N GLY A 7 -6.83 17.26 -6.15
CA GLY A 7 -5.62 16.45 -6.37
C GLY A 7 -5.93 15.03 -6.84
N MET A 8 -5.40 14.04 -6.12
CA MET A 8 -5.68 12.62 -6.33
C MET A 8 -6.77 12.06 -5.39
N THR A 9 -7.20 12.83 -4.38
CA THR A 9 -8.10 12.34 -3.33
C THR A 9 -9.59 12.41 -3.70
N ARG A 10 -9.95 13.31 -4.63
CA ARG A 10 -11.28 13.42 -5.25
C ARG A 10 -11.15 13.67 -6.75
N VAL A 11 -11.44 12.63 -7.53
CA VAL A 11 -11.29 12.62 -9.01
C VAL A 11 -12.57 12.13 -9.68
N ARG A 12 -12.72 12.40 -10.99
CA ARG A 12 -13.88 11.94 -11.78
C ARG A 12 -13.70 10.55 -12.38
N GLY A 13 -12.52 10.27 -12.90
CA GLY A 13 -12.12 8.95 -13.33
C GLY A 13 -11.22 8.35 -12.28
N PHE A 14 -11.53 7.14 -11.83
CA PHE A 14 -10.75 6.41 -10.84
C PHE A 14 -10.77 4.93 -11.15
N THR A 15 -9.74 4.23 -10.69
CA THR A 15 -9.65 2.77 -10.77
C THR A 15 -9.74 2.21 -9.35
N GLN A 16 -10.61 1.22 -9.13
CA GLN A 16 -10.69 0.54 -7.85
C GLN A 16 -10.13 -0.88 -7.96
N ASP A 17 -9.58 -1.38 -6.86
CA ASP A 17 -9.27 -2.79 -6.66
C ASP A 17 -10.53 -3.62 -6.32
N ASP A 18 -11.62 -3.30 -7.02
CA ASP A 18 -12.97 -3.77 -6.72
C ASP A 18 -13.15 -5.26 -7.07
N ALA A 19 -13.87 -5.97 -6.21
CA ALA A 19 -14.22 -7.36 -6.40
C ALA A 19 -15.61 -7.68 -5.82
N HIS A 20 -16.30 -8.60 -6.49
CA HIS A 20 -17.64 -9.07 -6.11
C HIS A 20 -17.59 -10.57 -5.86
N LEU A 21 -17.85 -10.98 -4.62
CA LEU A 21 -17.92 -12.39 -4.23
C LEU A 21 -19.38 -12.82 -4.21
N PHE A 22 -19.67 -13.98 -4.79
CA PHE A 22 -20.98 -14.62 -4.72
C PHE A 22 -20.86 -15.83 -3.81
N CYS A 23 -21.59 -15.84 -2.71
CA CYS A 23 -21.48 -16.88 -1.68
C CYS A 23 -22.86 -17.28 -1.17
N THR A 24 -22.96 -18.42 -0.48
CA THR A 24 -24.19 -18.81 0.22
C THR A 24 -24.36 -18.00 1.51
N GLU A 25 -25.56 -17.97 2.07
CA GLU A 25 -25.84 -17.23 3.32
C GLU A 25 -24.97 -17.75 4.48
N GLU A 26 -24.68 -19.06 4.52
CA GLU A 26 -23.82 -19.64 5.55
C GLU A 26 -22.33 -19.25 5.39
N GLN A 27 -21.90 -18.90 4.18
CA GLN A 27 -20.51 -18.53 3.89
C GLN A 27 -20.19 -17.07 4.20
N VAL A 28 -21.20 -16.19 4.29
CA VAL A 28 -21.03 -14.74 4.44
C VAL A 28 -20.05 -14.37 5.56
N ALA A 29 -20.19 -14.98 6.74
CA ALA A 29 -19.31 -14.68 7.87
C ALA A 29 -17.84 -15.03 7.59
N GLY A 30 -17.58 -16.18 6.95
CA GLY A 30 -16.23 -16.61 6.59
C GLY A 30 -15.60 -15.73 5.51
N GLU A 31 -16.39 -15.37 4.49
CA GLU A 31 -15.93 -14.49 3.41
C GLU A 31 -15.65 -13.07 3.91
N LEU A 32 -16.47 -12.54 4.82
CA LEU A 32 -16.20 -11.27 5.49
C LEU A 32 -14.86 -11.31 6.23
N ILE A 33 -14.60 -12.34 7.05
CA ILE A 33 -13.33 -12.50 7.76
C ILE A 33 -12.15 -12.54 6.77
N GLY A 34 -12.28 -13.29 5.67
CA GLY A 34 -11.24 -13.34 4.63
C GLY A 34 -10.97 -11.99 3.99
N CYS A 35 -12.01 -11.18 3.73
CA CYS A 35 -11.87 -9.82 3.21
C CYS A 35 -11.13 -8.91 4.22
N LEU A 36 -11.47 -9.04 5.50
CA LEU A 36 -10.87 -8.28 6.59
C LEU A 36 -9.39 -8.65 6.81
N ASP A 37 -9.05 -9.93 6.72
CA ASP A 37 -7.66 -10.40 6.84
C ASP A 37 -6.78 -9.88 5.70
N LEU A 38 -7.33 -9.77 4.48
CA LEU A 38 -6.61 -9.15 3.37
C LEU A 38 -6.26 -7.69 3.66
N VAL A 39 -7.19 -6.92 4.24
CA VAL A 39 -6.93 -5.52 4.63
C VAL A 39 -5.84 -5.44 5.71
N LYS A 40 -5.86 -6.35 6.70
CA LYS A 40 -4.79 -6.43 7.72
C LYS A 40 -3.42 -6.69 7.09
N ILE A 41 -3.32 -7.61 6.12
CA ILE A 41 -2.07 -7.89 5.40
C ILE A 41 -1.55 -6.63 4.71
N ILE A 42 -2.45 -5.88 4.06
CA ILE A 42 -2.11 -4.64 3.36
C ILE A 42 -1.56 -3.60 4.33
N PHE A 43 -2.30 -3.28 5.40
CA PHE A 43 -1.88 -2.27 6.37
C PHE A 43 -0.60 -2.65 7.10
N LYS A 44 -0.43 -3.93 7.47
CA LYS A 44 0.82 -4.44 8.04
C LYS A 44 1.99 -4.25 7.08
N THR A 45 1.81 -4.59 5.80
CA THR A 45 2.86 -4.46 4.77
C THR A 45 3.27 -3.00 4.54
N LEU A 46 2.34 -2.06 4.73
CA LEU A 46 2.58 -0.63 4.54
C LEU A 46 3.05 0.09 5.80
N GLY A 47 3.09 -0.58 6.96
CA GLY A 47 3.41 0.05 8.25
C GLY A 47 2.27 0.94 8.79
N MET A 48 1.03 0.74 8.33
CA MET A 48 -0.13 1.50 8.79
C MET A 48 -0.72 0.87 10.04
N HIS A 49 -0.29 1.33 11.21
CA HIS A 49 -0.73 0.78 12.50
C HIS A 49 -1.89 1.56 13.15
N ASP A 50 -2.04 2.85 12.82
CA ASP A 50 -3.11 3.71 13.35
C ASP A 50 -4.30 3.74 12.38
N TYR A 51 -5.24 2.81 12.55
CA TYR A 51 -6.51 2.80 11.84
C TYR A 51 -7.66 2.43 12.76
N LYS A 52 -8.86 2.87 12.40
CA LYS A 52 -10.12 2.52 13.05
C LYS A 52 -11.03 1.84 12.06
N VAL A 53 -11.92 1.01 12.59
CA VAL A 53 -12.95 0.36 11.78
C VAL A 53 -14.28 1.03 12.08
N ARG A 54 -15.09 1.22 11.04
CA ARG A 54 -16.43 1.76 11.18
C ARG A 54 -17.42 0.81 10.53
N VAL A 55 -18.45 0.44 11.28
CA VAL A 55 -19.60 -0.31 10.76
C VAL A 55 -20.70 0.71 10.43
N GLY A 56 -20.90 0.95 9.14
CA GLY A 56 -21.95 1.83 8.64
C GLY A 56 -23.29 1.10 8.60
N LEU A 57 -24.26 1.60 9.35
CA LEU A 57 -25.60 1.04 9.52
C LEU A 57 -26.66 1.89 8.81
N ARG A 58 -27.85 1.33 8.60
CA ARG A 58 -28.96 2.11 8.06
C ARG A 58 -29.45 3.14 9.08
N ASP A 59 -29.76 4.34 8.59
CA ASP A 59 -30.58 5.29 9.33
C ASP A 59 -32.07 4.86 9.25
N ALA A 60 -32.70 4.68 10.40
CA ALA A 60 -34.09 4.24 10.50
C ALA A 60 -35.07 5.26 9.92
N ASP A 61 -34.70 6.54 9.88
CA ASP A 61 -35.56 7.64 9.42
C ASP A 61 -35.36 7.99 7.94
N SER A 62 -34.55 7.21 7.19
CA SER A 62 -34.24 7.47 5.78
C SER A 62 -34.96 6.53 4.81
N ASP A 63 -35.44 7.08 3.70
CA ASP A 63 -36.05 6.37 2.57
C ASP A 63 -35.02 5.89 1.52
N LYS A 64 -33.72 6.11 1.76
CA LYS A 64 -32.63 5.75 0.84
C LYS A 64 -32.42 4.24 0.73
N TYR A 65 -32.74 3.49 1.76
CA TYR A 65 -32.37 2.07 1.88
C TYR A 65 -33.40 1.17 1.19
N VAL A 66 -32.93 0.29 0.32
CA VAL A 66 -33.77 -0.64 -0.45
C VAL A 66 -33.63 -2.06 0.07
N GLY A 67 -34.66 -2.87 -0.15
CA GLY A 67 -34.66 -4.29 0.22
C GLY A 67 -35.46 -4.60 1.48
N ASP A 68 -35.41 -5.86 1.88
CA ASP A 68 -36.18 -6.40 3.00
C ASP A 68 -35.58 -6.01 4.36
N PRO A 69 -36.37 -5.46 5.31
CA PRO A 69 -35.91 -5.13 6.65
C PRO A 69 -35.21 -6.27 7.40
N GLU A 70 -35.68 -7.52 7.27
CA GLU A 70 -35.09 -8.69 7.94
C GLU A 70 -33.72 -9.03 7.38
N LYS A 71 -33.52 -8.87 6.06
CA LYS A 71 -32.21 -9.10 5.42
C LYS A 71 -31.19 -8.05 5.84
N TRP A 72 -31.65 -6.82 6.01
CA TRP A 72 -30.82 -5.76 6.58
C TRP A 72 -30.39 -6.06 8.02
N ASP A 73 -31.29 -6.50 8.88
CA ASP A 73 -30.94 -6.88 10.26
C ASP A 73 -29.86 -7.98 10.28
N LYS A 74 -30.02 -9.00 9.41
CA LYS A 74 -29.01 -10.05 9.23
C LYS A 74 -27.68 -9.50 8.73
N ALA A 75 -27.69 -8.62 7.74
CA ALA A 75 -26.49 -8.02 7.16
C ALA A 75 -25.73 -7.17 8.19
N GLU A 76 -26.45 -6.37 8.98
CA GLU A 76 -25.86 -5.52 10.01
C GLU A 76 -25.23 -6.36 11.12
N ASP A 77 -25.94 -7.39 11.59
CA ASP A 77 -25.41 -8.33 12.57
C ASP A 77 -24.18 -9.09 12.06
N ALA A 78 -24.15 -9.44 10.78
CA ALA A 78 -22.98 -10.06 10.17
C ALA A 78 -21.77 -9.09 10.18
N CYS A 79 -21.99 -7.82 9.84
CA CYS A 79 -20.94 -6.80 9.88
C CYS A 79 -20.45 -6.53 11.32
N ARG A 80 -21.34 -6.45 12.31
CA ARG A 80 -20.98 -6.28 13.74
C ARG A 80 -20.10 -7.43 14.21
N LYS A 81 -20.55 -8.68 14.01
CA LYS A 81 -19.79 -9.88 14.39
C LYS A 81 -18.44 -9.94 13.70
N ALA A 82 -18.38 -9.59 12.41
CA ALA A 82 -17.11 -9.55 11.67
C ALA A 82 -16.16 -8.48 12.25
N ALA A 83 -16.66 -7.29 12.57
CA ALA A 83 -15.86 -6.23 13.18
C ALA A 83 -15.30 -6.63 14.57
N GLU A 84 -16.07 -7.36 15.39
CA GLU A 84 -15.60 -7.88 16.68
C GLU A 84 -14.39 -8.82 16.55
N THR A 85 -14.29 -9.59 15.46
CA THR A 85 -13.15 -10.49 15.22
C THR A 85 -11.85 -9.78 14.84
N LEU A 86 -11.90 -8.49 14.51
CA LEU A 86 -10.72 -7.76 14.02
C LEU A 86 -9.67 -7.52 15.10
N GLY A 87 -10.09 -7.45 16.38
CA GLY A 87 -9.21 -7.11 17.49
C GLY A 87 -8.69 -5.67 17.45
N VAL A 88 -9.39 -4.77 16.74
CA VAL A 88 -9.07 -3.34 16.65
C VAL A 88 -10.25 -2.49 17.10
N PRO A 89 -10.02 -1.22 17.50
CA PRO A 89 -11.12 -0.31 17.85
C PRO A 89 -12.08 -0.13 16.67
N TRP A 90 -13.36 -0.31 16.94
CA TRP A 90 -14.42 -0.08 15.95
C TRP A 90 -15.59 0.69 16.54
N VAL A 91 -16.35 1.36 15.66
CA VAL A 91 -17.53 2.15 16.00
C VAL A 91 -18.68 1.86 15.04
N GLU A 92 -19.91 2.03 15.50
CA GLU A 92 -21.10 2.04 14.65
C GLU A 92 -21.42 3.48 14.24
N GLU A 93 -21.87 3.66 12.99
CA GLU A 93 -22.34 4.95 12.51
C GLU A 93 -23.61 4.77 11.68
N ALA A 94 -24.74 5.27 12.20
CA ALA A 94 -26.02 5.28 11.49
C ALA A 94 -25.97 6.28 10.32
N GLY A 95 -26.64 5.94 9.22
CA GLY A 95 -26.67 6.79 8.01
C GLY A 95 -25.53 6.52 7.03
N GLU A 96 -24.44 5.90 7.51
CA GLU A 96 -23.26 5.64 6.70
C GLU A 96 -23.37 4.37 5.84
N ALA A 97 -24.41 3.55 5.95
CA ALA A 97 -24.60 2.40 5.05
C ALA A 97 -24.74 2.80 3.56
N ALA A 98 -24.39 1.86 2.67
CA ALA A 98 -24.74 1.96 1.26
C ALA A 98 -26.27 1.82 1.11
N PHE A 99 -26.83 2.20 -0.05
CA PHE A 99 -28.29 2.11 -0.23
C PHE A 99 -28.80 0.66 -0.26
N TYR A 100 -27.93 -0.32 -0.52
CA TYR A 100 -28.23 -1.75 -0.69
C TYR A 100 -27.76 -2.65 0.46
N GLY A 101 -27.02 -2.11 1.44
CA GLY A 101 -26.53 -2.90 2.55
C GLY A 101 -25.57 -2.15 3.48
N PRO A 102 -25.28 -2.72 4.66
CA PRO A 102 -24.29 -2.19 5.59
C PRO A 102 -22.87 -2.41 5.08
N LYS A 103 -21.92 -1.65 5.62
CA LYS A 103 -20.52 -1.74 5.22
C LYS A 103 -19.56 -1.61 6.39
N ILE A 104 -18.41 -2.27 6.26
CA ILE A 104 -17.25 -2.13 7.14
C ILE A 104 -16.23 -1.26 6.43
N ASP A 105 -16.00 -0.06 6.95
CA ASP A 105 -15.06 0.91 6.45
C ASP A 105 -13.78 0.93 7.28
N PHE A 106 -12.63 1.08 6.62
CA PHE A 106 -11.34 1.28 7.26
C PHE A 106 -10.93 2.73 7.16
N ILE A 107 -10.83 3.38 8.32
CA ILE A 107 -10.50 4.80 8.47
C ILE A 107 -9.04 4.90 8.92
N VAL A 108 -8.22 5.49 8.06
CA VAL A 108 -6.78 5.72 8.31
C VAL A 108 -6.54 7.22 8.40
N ASN A 109 -5.73 7.64 9.37
CA ASN A 109 -5.31 9.04 9.47
C ASN A 109 -4.09 9.28 8.58
N ASP A 110 -4.07 10.38 7.84
CA ASP A 110 -2.83 10.86 7.21
C ASP A 110 -1.89 11.52 8.24
N VAL A 111 -0.71 11.96 7.78
CA VAL A 111 0.28 12.65 8.62
C VAL A 111 -0.18 14.00 9.17
N LEU A 112 -1.28 14.55 8.67
CA LEU A 112 -1.92 15.77 9.18
C LEU A 112 -3.07 15.46 10.16
N GLY A 113 -3.31 14.18 10.46
CA GLY A 113 -4.39 13.72 11.32
C GLY A 113 -5.78 13.75 10.68
N ARG A 114 -5.88 13.90 9.34
CA ARG A 114 -7.17 13.88 8.65
C ARG A 114 -7.60 12.42 8.40
N PRO A 115 -8.86 12.06 8.68
CA PRO A 115 -9.35 10.71 8.47
C PRO A 115 -9.68 10.46 6.99
N TRP A 116 -9.21 9.34 6.46
CA TRP A 116 -9.50 8.86 5.12
C TRP A 116 -10.13 7.48 5.16
N GLN A 117 -11.29 7.33 4.53
CA GLN A 117 -11.83 6.01 4.19
C GLN A 117 -11.04 5.45 3.00
N LEU A 118 -10.29 4.37 3.23
CA LEU A 118 -9.54 3.65 2.21
C LEU A 118 -10.28 2.39 1.77
N GLY A 119 -10.36 1.41 2.67
CA GLY A 119 -10.97 0.10 2.39
C GLY A 119 -12.45 0.05 2.73
N THR A 120 -13.22 -0.73 1.98
CA THR A 120 -14.61 -1.04 2.33
C THR A 120 -14.97 -2.49 1.98
N VAL A 121 -15.79 -3.11 2.83
CA VAL A 121 -16.42 -4.41 2.59
C VAL A 121 -17.91 -4.26 2.85
N GLN A 122 -18.76 -4.67 1.90
CA GLN A 122 -20.19 -4.41 1.92
C GLN A 122 -20.96 -5.69 1.62
N VAL A 123 -22.02 -5.97 2.39
CA VAL A 123 -22.87 -7.15 2.18
C VAL A 123 -24.15 -6.74 1.47
N ASP A 124 -24.40 -7.31 0.30
CA ASP A 124 -25.53 -6.97 -0.57
C ASP A 124 -26.44 -8.18 -0.81
N TYR A 125 -27.66 -8.08 -0.29
CA TYR A 125 -28.73 -9.05 -0.50
C TYR A 125 -29.72 -8.63 -1.61
N ASN A 126 -29.61 -7.41 -2.11
CA ASN A 126 -30.57 -6.76 -2.99
C ASN A 126 -30.19 -6.90 -4.46
N LEU A 127 -28.93 -6.66 -4.85
CA LEU A 127 -28.53 -6.82 -6.25
C LEU A 127 -28.70 -8.26 -6.77
N PRO A 128 -28.40 -9.33 -6.01
CA PRO A 128 -28.70 -10.69 -6.46
C PRO A 128 -30.18 -10.91 -6.81
N GLU A 129 -31.10 -10.27 -6.08
CA GLU A 129 -32.53 -10.33 -6.41
C GLU A 129 -32.88 -9.53 -7.65
N ARG A 130 -32.35 -8.31 -7.77
CA ARG A 130 -32.62 -7.43 -8.91
C ARG A 130 -32.10 -7.98 -10.23
N PHE A 131 -30.98 -8.71 -10.20
CA PHE A 131 -30.40 -9.37 -11.36
C PHE A 131 -30.91 -10.79 -11.58
N ASP A 132 -31.82 -11.28 -10.72
CA ASP A 132 -32.33 -12.65 -10.73
C ASP A 132 -31.22 -13.73 -10.75
N LEU A 133 -30.17 -13.53 -9.97
CA LEU A 133 -29.05 -14.46 -9.89
C LEU A 133 -29.45 -15.69 -9.09
N THR A 134 -29.11 -16.90 -9.54
CA THR A 134 -29.41 -18.13 -8.79
C THR A 134 -28.22 -19.09 -8.79
N TYR A 135 -28.20 -19.99 -7.82
CA TYR A 135 -27.34 -21.17 -7.80
C TYR A 135 -28.15 -22.40 -7.40
N ILE A 136 -27.68 -23.60 -7.76
CA ILE A 136 -28.34 -24.85 -7.37
C ILE A 136 -27.78 -25.31 -6.02
N GLY A 137 -28.67 -25.40 -5.03
CA GLY A 137 -28.33 -25.83 -3.69
C GLY A 137 -28.21 -27.36 -3.56
N PRO A 138 -27.74 -27.85 -2.39
CA PRO A 138 -27.63 -29.28 -2.12
C PRO A 138 -28.97 -30.04 -2.17
N ASP A 139 -30.09 -29.33 -2.01
CA ASP A 139 -31.45 -29.85 -2.13
C ASP A 139 -31.95 -29.93 -3.59
N GLY A 140 -31.10 -29.55 -4.56
CA GLY A 140 -31.42 -29.52 -5.98
C GLY A 140 -32.35 -28.39 -6.40
N LYS A 141 -32.63 -27.42 -5.51
CA LYS A 141 -33.47 -26.25 -5.80
C LYS A 141 -32.63 -25.04 -6.15
N GLU A 142 -33.26 -24.04 -6.75
CA GLU A 142 -32.66 -22.72 -6.95
C GLU A 142 -32.65 -21.95 -5.63
N HIS A 143 -31.49 -21.40 -5.30
CA HIS A 143 -31.27 -20.52 -4.16
C HIS A 143 -30.66 -19.20 -4.63
N ARG A 144 -30.83 -18.16 -3.83
CA ARG A 144 -30.29 -16.83 -4.12
C ARG A 144 -28.92 -16.67 -3.45
N PRO A 145 -27.85 -16.30 -4.19
CA PRO A 145 -26.56 -16.01 -3.58
C PRO A 145 -26.59 -14.67 -2.86
N VAL A 146 -25.69 -14.50 -1.89
CA VAL A 146 -25.35 -13.20 -1.29
C VAL A 146 -24.14 -12.64 -2.02
N MET A 147 -24.14 -11.33 -2.28
CA MET A 147 -23.01 -10.64 -2.90
C MET A 147 -22.22 -9.87 -1.84
N ILE A 148 -20.90 -9.99 -1.86
CA ILE A 148 -19.99 -9.18 -1.04
C ILE A 148 -19.17 -8.31 -1.98
N HIS A 149 -19.26 -6.99 -1.80
CA HIS A 149 -18.43 -6.01 -2.49
C HIS A 149 -17.20 -5.74 -1.63
N ARG A 150 -16.01 -5.73 -2.22
CA ARG A 150 -14.79 -5.34 -1.52
C ARG A 150 -13.88 -4.50 -2.39
N ALA A 151 -13.34 -3.44 -1.79
CA ALA A 151 -12.23 -2.67 -2.35
C ALA A 151 -11.25 -2.37 -1.21
N PRO A 152 -10.25 -3.24 -0.96
CA PRO A 152 -9.27 -3.07 0.11
C PRO A 152 -8.49 -1.75 0.07
N PHE A 153 -8.06 -1.30 -1.10
CA PHE A 153 -7.36 -0.01 -1.29
C PHE A 153 -8.34 1.14 -1.54
N GLY A 154 -9.53 0.84 -2.05
CA GLY A 154 -10.48 1.84 -2.52
C GLY A 154 -10.12 2.29 -3.92
N SER A 155 -10.15 3.59 -4.21
CA SER A 155 -9.59 4.07 -5.48
C SER A 155 -8.07 4.17 -5.39
N MET A 156 -7.39 3.67 -6.44
CA MET A 156 -5.93 3.71 -6.55
C MET A 156 -5.41 5.15 -6.48
N GLU A 157 -6.11 6.11 -7.06
CA GLU A 157 -5.74 7.52 -7.04
C GLU A 157 -5.74 8.07 -5.61
N ARG A 158 -6.82 7.83 -4.84
CA ARG A 158 -6.90 8.26 -3.44
C ARG A 158 -5.85 7.55 -2.61
N PHE A 159 -5.70 6.24 -2.80
CA PHE A 159 -4.76 5.42 -2.07
C PHE A 159 -3.31 5.91 -2.28
N ILE A 160 -2.89 6.17 -3.51
CA ILE A 160 -1.57 6.77 -3.79
C ILE A 160 -1.44 8.16 -3.15
N GLY A 161 -2.47 8.99 -3.20
CA GLY A 161 -2.48 10.29 -2.53
C GLY A 161 -2.22 10.18 -1.03
N VAL A 162 -2.93 9.27 -0.36
CA VAL A 162 -2.74 8.98 1.08
C VAL A 162 -1.37 8.37 1.34
N LEU A 163 -0.85 7.49 0.48
CA LEU A 163 0.51 6.94 0.65
C LEU A 163 1.60 8.00 0.52
N ILE A 164 1.47 8.95 -0.41
CA ILE A 164 2.41 10.08 -0.54
C ILE A 164 2.44 10.87 0.77
N GLU A 165 1.28 11.17 1.34
CA GLU A 165 1.18 11.88 2.62
C GLU A 165 1.73 11.03 3.78
N HIS A 166 1.33 9.76 3.87
CA HIS A 166 1.77 8.82 4.90
C HIS A 166 3.30 8.71 5.01
N PHE A 167 3.99 8.58 3.87
CA PHE A 167 5.45 8.52 3.85
C PHE A 167 6.10 9.91 3.76
N ALA A 168 5.33 10.99 3.73
CA ALA A 168 5.79 12.33 3.37
C ALA A 168 6.64 12.34 2.07
N GLY A 169 6.34 11.46 1.11
CA GLY A 169 7.11 11.22 -0.12
C GLY A 169 8.40 10.39 0.04
N ALA A 170 8.79 10.02 1.26
CA ALA A 170 9.94 9.16 1.55
C ALA A 170 9.55 7.66 1.50
N PHE A 171 9.12 7.19 0.34
CA PHE A 171 8.65 5.80 0.18
C PHE A 171 9.69 4.75 0.63
N PRO A 172 9.26 3.59 1.17
CA PRO A 172 10.15 2.48 1.38
C PRO A 172 10.72 1.99 0.04
N THR A 173 11.90 1.39 0.08
CA THR A 173 12.66 1.01 -1.13
C THR A 173 11.80 0.27 -2.16
N TRP A 174 10.98 -0.70 -1.74
CA TRP A 174 10.16 -1.48 -2.67
C TRP A 174 9.07 -0.66 -3.40
N LEU A 175 8.61 0.45 -2.82
CA LEU A 175 7.64 1.38 -3.42
C LEU A 175 8.27 2.59 -4.12
N ALA A 176 9.53 2.92 -3.82
CA ALA A 176 10.16 4.13 -4.35
C ALA A 176 10.22 4.12 -5.89
N PRO A 177 9.79 5.19 -6.60
CA PRO A 177 9.85 5.26 -8.06
C PRO A 177 11.27 5.06 -8.60
N GLU A 178 12.24 5.66 -7.92
CA GLU A 178 13.67 5.42 -8.09
C GLU A 178 14.22 4.87 -6.77
N GLN A 179 14.78 3.66 -6.83
CA GLN A 179 15.26 2.94 -5.65
C GLN A 179 16.73 3.24 -5.38
N VAL A 180 17.52 3.36 -6.44
CA VAL A 180 18.96 3.57 -6.39
C VAL A 180 19.38 4.62 -7.41
N ARG A 181 20.21 5.58 -7.00
CA ARG A 181 20.93 6.45 -7.93
C ARG A 181 22.43 6.24 -7.85
N VAL A 182 23.05 5.88 -8.97
CA VAL A 182 24.50 5.75 -9.09
C VAL A 182 25.10 7.11 -9.42
N LEU A 183 26.07 7.57 -8.64
CA LEU A 183 26.69 8.88 -8.76
C LEU A 183 28.16 8.71 -9.16
N ALA A 184 28.48 9.03 -10.41
CA ALA A 184 29.87 9.05 -10.88
C ALA A 184 30.60 10.28 -10.32
N ILE A 185 31.77 10.09 -9.70
CA ILE A 185 32.55 11.22 -9.15
C ILE A 185 33.31 12.02 -10.23
N SER A 186 33.48 11.45 -11.42
CA SER A 186 34.16 12.06 -12.58
C SER A 186 33.84 11.28 -13.84
N GLU A 187 34.12 11.86 -15.02
CA GLU A 187 33.96 11.19 -16.32
C GLU A 187 34.68 9.83 -16.40
N LYS A 188 35.85 9.71 -15.74
CA LYS A 188 36.62 8.46 -15.67
C LYS A 188 35.89 7.33 -14.93
N SER A 189 34.79 7.64 -14.25
CA SER A 189 33.98 6.70 -13.47
C SER A 189 32.68 6.34 -14.19
N ASN A 190 32.40 6.93 -15.37
CA ASN A 190 31.15 6.74 -16.09
C ASN A 190 30.96 5.28 -16.53
N ASP A 191 31.98 4.66 -17.14
CA ASP A 191 31.93 3.25 -17.57
C ASP A 191 31.60 2.30 -16.41
N TYR A 192 32.17 2.57 -15.23
CA TYR A 192 31.88 1.77 -14.04
C TYR A 192 30.49 2.08 -13.45
N ALA A 193 30.05 3.33 -13.51
CA ALA A 193 28.68 3.69 -13.12
C ALA A 193 27.64 2.98 -14.01
N ASP A 194 27.90 2.87 -15.32
CA ASP A 194 27.04 2.13 -16.25
C ASP A 194 27.07 0.62 -15.96
N THR A 195 28.24 0.07 -15.65
CA THR A 195 28.37 -1.34 -15.21
C THR A 195 27.52 -1.63 -13.96
N VAL A 196 27.59 -0.75 -12.95
CA VAL A 196 26.78 -0.87 -11.71
C VAL A 196 25.29 -0.72 -12.02
N LEU A 197 24.92 0.24 -12.88
CA LEU A 197 23.53 0.47 -13.29
C LEU A 197 22.94 -0.76 -14.00
N ASP A 198 23.68 -1.35 -14.92
CA ASP A 198 23.26 -2.54 -15.65
C ASP A 198 23.12 -3.75 -14.72
N ALA A 199 24.03 -3.92 -13.77
CA ALA A 199 23.95 -4.98 -12.76
C ALA A 199 22.70 -4.83 -11.86
N LEU A 200 22.37 -3.61 -11.44
CA LEU A 200 21.14 -3.31 -10.69
C LEU A 200 19.88 -3.63 -11.51
N ARG A 201 19.84 -3.16 -12.77
CA ARG A 201 18.69 -3.39 -13.67
C ARG A 201 18.50 -4.85 -14.03
N ALA A 202 19.58 -5.62 -14.18
CA ALA A 202 19.51 -7.06 -14.40
C ALA A 202 18.80 -7.82 -13.26
N ARG A 203 18.71 -7.20 -12.07
CA ARG A 203 18.00 -7.73 -10.90
C ARG A 203 16.62 -7.11 -10.69
N GLY A 204 16.13 -6.33 -11.66
CA GLY A 204 14.83 -5.67 -11.60
C GLY A 204 14.78 -4.44 -10.68
N ILE A 205 15.94 -3.93 -10.25
CA ILE A 205 16.02 -2.74 -9.39
C ILE A 205 15.84 -1.48 -10.25
N ARG A 206 14.94 -0.59 -9.84
CA ARG A 206 14.67 0.68 -10.52
C ARG A 206 15.78 1.68 -10.19
N ALA A 207 16.80 1.70 -11.04
CA ALA A 207 17.99 2.53 -10.85
C ALA A 207 18.24 3.50 -12.02
N THR A 208 18.90 4.62 -11.71
CA THR A 208 19.46 5.57 -12.68
C THR A 208 20.91 5.90 -12.36
N ALA A 209 21.62 6.51 -13.31
CA ALA A 209 22.97 7.03 -13.11
C ALA A 209 23.02 8.54 -13.36
N ASP A 210 23.74 9.26 -12.51
CA ASP A 210 24.06 10.69 -12.62
C ASP A 210 25.54 10.86 -12.97
N GLN A 211 25.78 11.07 -14.26
CA GLN A 211 27.10 11.28 -14.87
C GLN A 211 27.38 12.75 -15.21
N CYS A 212 26.54 13.69 -14.74
CA CYS A 212 26.72 15.11 -15.02
C CYS A 212 28.06 15.64 -14.48
N ASP A 213 28.62 16.68 -15.11
CA ASP A 213 29.82 17.36 -14.62
C ASP A 213 29.49 18.35 -13.50
N GLU A 214 28.98 17.81 -12.39
CA GLU A 214 28.69 18.53 -11.16
C GLU A 214 29.49 17.96 -9.99
N ARG A 215 29.72 18.79 -8.97
CA ARG A 215 30.36 18.32 -7.72
C ARG A 215 29.49 17.24 -7.08
N ILE A 216 30.13 16.18 -6.57
CA ILE A 216 29.43 15.04 -5.95
C ILE A 216 28.44 15.45 -4.84
N GLN A 217 28.77 16.51 -4.07
CA GLN A 217 27.88 17.03 -3.03
C GLN A 217 26.60 17.68 -3.58
N ALA A 218 26.66 18.26 -4.78
CA ALA A 218 25.48 18.77 -5.47
C ALA A 218 24.58 17.61 -5.93
N LYS A 219 25.18 16.58 -6.56
CA LYS A 219 24.47 15.35 -6.95
C LYS A 219 23.77 14.66 -5.77
N ILE A 220 24.48 14.52 -4.64
CA ILE A 220 23.93 13.93 -3.40
C ILE A 220 22.74 14.75 -2.91
N ARG A 221 22.84 16.10 -2.89
CA ARG A 221 21.75 16.98 -2.47
C ARG A 221 20.53 16.84 -3.39
N ASN A 222 20.73 16.90 -4.71
CA ASN A 222 19.65 16.76 -5.68
C ASN A 222 18.93 15.41 -5.53
N ALA A 223 19.67 14.33 -5.26
CA ALA A 223 19.11 13.01 -5.05
C ALA A 223 18.38 12.88 -3.68
N ALA A 224 18.89 13.55 -2.64
CA ALA A 224 18.23 13.62 -1.33
C ALA A 224 16.92 14.42 -1.38
N ASP A 225 16.87 15.51 -2.15
CA ASP A 225 15.66 16.31 -2.37
C ASP A 225 14.55 15.48 -3.05
N LEU A 226 14.93 14.55 -3.94
CA LEU A 226 14.05 13.57 -4.56
C LEU A 226 13.76 12.35 -3.67
N LYS A 227 14.30 12.32 -2.45
CA LYS A 227 14.09 11.27 -1.45
C LYS A 227 14.42 9.86 -1.97
N ILE A 228 15.47 9.73 -2.76
CA ILE A 228 15.90 8.42 -3.27
C ILE A 228 16.45 7.57 -2.12
N PRO A 229 15.99 6.32 -1.91
CA PRO A 229 16.39 5.52 -0.75
C PRO A 229 17.89 5.27 -0.66
N TRP A 230 18.55 4.96 -1.78
CA TRP A 230 19.94 4.56 -1.83
C TRP A 230 20.72 5.35 -2.88
N LEU A 231 21.88 5.88 -2.50
CA LEU A 231 22.83 6.51 -3.41
C LEU A 231 24.12 5.69 -3.42
N LEU A 232 24.62 5.38 -4.61
CA LEU A 232 25.87 4.67 -4.81
C LEU A 232 26.89 5.60 -5.43
N VAL A 233 27.84 6.07 -4.64
CA VAL A 233 28.95 6.88 -5.13
C VAL A 233 30.03 5.94 -5.67
N VAL A 234 30.46 6.20 -6.91
CA VAL A 234 31.46 5.34 -7.58
C VAL A 234 32.60 6.16 -8.16
N GLY A 235 33.82 5.70 -7.90
CA GLY A 235 35.06 6.25 -8.46
C GLY A 235 36.04 5.18 -8.93
N PRO A 236 37.25 5.59 -9.39
CA PRO A 236 38.24 4.66 -9.92
C PRO A 236 38.67 3.58 -8.90
N ARG A 237 38.78 3.94 -7.61
CA ARG A 237 39.11 2.98 -6.55
C ARG A 237 38.01 1.94 -6.32
N ASP A 238 36.76 2.32 -6.53
CA ASP A 238 35.62 1.41 -6.41
C ASP A 238 35.61 0.44 -7.60
N ALA A 239 35.89 0.96 -8.80
CA ALA A 239 36.02 0.15 -10.03
C ALA A 239 37.12 -0.91 -9.91
N GLU A 240 38.30 -0.55 -9.38
CA GLU A 240 39.41 -1.50 -9.16
C GLU A 240 39.04 -2.65 -8.22
N LYS A 241 38.14 -2.42 -7.26
CA LYS A 241 37.76 -3.38 -6.22
C LYS A 241 36.39 -4.03 -6.44
N ASN A 242 35.69 -3.66 -7.52
CA ASN A 242 34.29 -4.02 -7.76
C ASN A 242 33.37 -3.67 -6.55
N ASN A 243 33.57 -2.48 -6.00
CA ASN A 243 32.84 -1.96 -4.85
C ASN A 243 31.87 -0.83 -5.22
N VAL A 244 30.97 -0.48 -4.31
CA VAL A 244 30.14 0.71 -4.36
C VAL A 244 30.17 1.39 -2.99
N SER A 245 30.34 2.72 -2.96
CA SER A 245 30.26 3.48 -1.71
C SER A 245 28.80 3.90 -1.46
N VAL A 246 28.23 3.43 -0.35
CA VAL A 246 26.77 3.47 -0.14
C VAL A 246 26.39 4.61 0.80
N ARG A 247 25.33 5.33 0.41
CA ARG A 247 24.61 6.26 1.29
C ARG A 247 23.14 5.91 1.30
N LYS A 248 22.51 6.02 2.47
CA LYS A 248 21.08 5.73 2.67
C LYS A 248 20.35 6.99 3.11
N ARG A 249 19.16 7.21 2.55
CA ARG A 249 18.25 8.27 3.02
C ARG A 249 17.96 8.11 4.51
N GLY A 250 17.97 9.22 5.25
CA GLY A 250 17.78 9.24 6.71
C GLY A 250 19.08 9.05 7.51
N ILE A 251 20.16 8.57 6.88
CA ILE A 251 21.46 8.41 7.54
C ILE A 251 22.42 9.49 7.04
N LEU A 252 22.89 10.34 7.96
CA LEU A 252 23.78 11.46 7.63
C LEU A 252 25.19 11.00 7.24
N GLN A 253 25.65 9.91 7.83
CA GLN A 253 26.98 9.38 7.59
C GLN A 253 27.07 8.59 6.29
N ASP A 254 28.27 8.58 5.72
CA ASP A 254 28.61 7.63 4.65
C ASP A 254 28.73 6.23 5.25
N LEU A 255 28.06 5.24 4.68
CA LEU A 255 28.12 3.86 5.16
C LEU A 255 29.42 3.18 4.74
N GLY A 256 30.10 3.75 3.73
CA GLY A 256 31.35 3.24 3.20
C GLY A 256 31.17 2.25 2.05
N ALA A 257 32.28 1.62 1.67
CA ALA A 257 32.36 0.77 0.50
C ALA A 257 32.02 -0.69 0.83
N VAL A 258 31.16 -1.29 0.01
CA VAL A 258 30.83 -2.71 0.02
C VAL A 258 30.98 -3.28 -1.39
N ARG A 259 31.18 -4.60 -1.51
CA ARG A 259 31.18 -5.27 -2.81
C ARG A 259 29.84 -5.03 -3.52
N MET A 260 29.91 -4.71 -4.81
CA MET A 260 28.73 -4.45 -5.65
C MET A 260 27.71 -5.59 -5.57
N ASP A 261 28.16 -6.83 -5.80
CA ASP A 261 27.29 -8.01 -5.81
C ASP A 261 26.57 -8.20 -4.46
N THR A 262 27.30 -8.02 -3.35
CA THR A 262 26.76 -8.15 -1.99
C THR A 262 25.66 -7.12 -1.73
N PHE A 263 25.88 -5.87 -2.13
CA PHE A 263 24.85 -4.82 -2.00
C PHE A 263 23.62 -5.13 -2.85
N ILE A 264 23.81 -5.55 -4.10
CA ILE A 264 22.72 -5.86 -5.02
C ILE A 264 21.88 -7.03 -4.49
N ASP A 265 22.51 -8.08 -3.97
CA ASP A 265 21.79 -9.22 -3.39
C ASP A 265 21.01 -8.83 -2.13
N ALA A 266 21.64 -8.06 -1.22
CA ALA A 266 20.98 -7.56 -0.01
C ALA A 266 19.78 -6.66 -0.34
N LEU A 267 19.94 -5.76 -1.32
CA LEU A 267 18.88 -4.85 -1.77
C LEU A 267 17.74 -5.60 -2.48
N THR A 268 18.06 -6.62 -3.28
CA THR A 268 17.06 -7.51 -3.88
C THR A 268 16.24 -8.20 -2.78
N GLY A 269 16.92 -8.68 -1.73
CA GLY A 269 16.29 -9.24 -0.53
C GLY A 269 15.30 -8.26 0.10
N GLU A 270 15.75 -7.06 0.45
CA GLU A 270 14.93 -5.98 1.04
C GLU A 270 13.70 -5.66 0.19
N ILE A 271 13.85 -5.58 -1.13
CA ILE A 271 12.73 -5.28 -2.05
C ILE A 271 11.73 -6.45 -2.08
N SER A 272 12.22 -7.68 -2.24
CA SER A 272 11.37 -8.87 -2.36
C SER A 272 10.57 -9.17 -1.10
N SER A 273 11.17 -8.92 0.07
CA SER A 273 10.53 -9.07 1.38
C SER A 273 9.75 -7.83 1.81
N ARG A 274 9.58 -6.83 0.93
CA ARG A 274 8.87 -5.56 1.22
C ARG A 274 9.40 -4.86 2.48
N GLY A 275 10.69 -4.97 2.74
CA GLY A 275 11.37 -4.34 3.86
C GLY A 275 11.46 -5.16 5.14
N GLU A 276 11.04 -6.44 5.18
CA GLU A 276 11.32 -7.33 6.33
C GLU A 276 12.81 -7.64 6.48
N SER A 277 13.51 -7.95 5.39
CA SER A 277 14.97 -7.96 5.32
C SER A 277 15.49 -6.54 5.10
N LYS A 278 16.56 -6.16 5.79
CA LYS A 278 17.18 -4.83 5.66
C LYS A 278 18.55 -4.94 5.01
N ALA A 279 18.72 -4.34 3.83
CA ALA A 279 20.02 -4.32 3.15
C ALA A 279 21.08 -3.59 3.98
N LEU A 280 20.65 -2.61 4.79
CA LEU A 280 21.49 -1.89 5.72
C LEU A 280 22.12 -2.80 6.77
N GLU A 281 21.33 -3.66 7.43
CA GLU A 281 21.81 -4.57 8.47
C GLU A 281 22.74 -5.65 7.89
N ILE A 282 22.45 -6.11 6.66
CA ILE A 282 23.27 -7.12 5.98
C ILE A 282 24.63 -6.55 5.56
N CYS A 283 24.65 -5.34 4.99
CA CYS A 283 25.88 -4.76 4.44
C CYS A 283 26.69 -4.00 5.50
N PHE A 284 26.03 -3.44 6.51
CA PHE A 284 26.61 -2.52 7.49
C PHE A 284 26.05 -2.77 8.91
N PRO A 285 26.30 -3.95 9.51
CA PRO A 285 25.68 -4.39 10.76
C PRO A 285 25.99 -3.49 11.97
N ASP A 286 27.10 -2.76 11.93
CA ASP A 286 27.53 -1.86 13.02
C ASP A 286 26.92 -0.44 12.92
N THR A 287 26.00 -0.21 11.97
CA THR A 287 25.37 1.11 11.80
C THR A 287 24.21 1.27 12.77
N GLU A 288 24.33 2.18 13.74
CA GLU A 288 23.18 2.60 14.56
C GLU A 288 22.14 3.32 13.71
N VAL A 289 20.90 2.81 13.74
CA VAL A 289 19.73 3.42 13.08
C VAL A 289 18.81 3.93 14.17
N SER A 290 18.48 5.22 14.18
CA SER A 290 17.38 5.69 15.02
C SER A 290 16.07 5.22 14.40
N GLU A 291 15.19 4.60 15.18
CA GLU A 291 13.92 4.01 14.72
C GLU A 291 12.90 5.03 14.15
N ASP A 292 13.18 6.33 14.18
CA ASP A 292 12.25 7.42 13.86
C ASP A 292 12.31 7.98 12.41
N THR A 293 12.78 7.24 11.40
CA THR A 293 12.79 7.72 9.98
C THR A 293 12.14 6.81 8.96
#